data_AF-A0A7S2JWB7-F1
#
_entry.id   AF-A0A7S2JWB7-F1
#
_cell.length_a   1.000
_cell.length_b   1.000
_cell.length_c   1.000
_cell.angle_alpha   90.00
_cell.angle_beta   90.00
_cell.angle_gamma   90.00
#
_symmetry.space_group_name_H-M   'P 1'
#
loop_
_entity.id
_entity.type
_entity.pdbx_description
1 polymer ?
#
loop_
_entity_poly.entity_id
_entity_poly.type
_entity_poly.pdbx_seq_one_letter_code
_entity_poly.pdbx_strand_id
1 'polypeptide(L)'
;PRSRVPPSRAASAVDGMLLSTGSSPQRALSRFRGTGPLTHNLPSQVMWCITLLTAALMALINFVTILIISNVVRWKFSTMQAIIDSGRLMYGIAVFVGTSSGLSVLCMALIFGVAPQAGSSGAPENKGWLNGNPQPGLFTVRNLVVRQLSTMLANMSGYPVGREGPTVTMGSNL
;
A
#
# COMPACT_ATOMS: atom_id res chain seq x y z
N PRO A 1 43.11 57.19 25.30
CA PRO A 1 42.39 56.05 24.67
C PRO A 1 41.12 55.73 25.47
N ARG A 2 40.03 56.49 25.26
CA ARG A 2 38.81 56.10 24.52
C ARG A 2 38.12 54.86 25.14
N SER A 3 36.84 54.81 25.50
CA SER A 3 35.71 55.77 25.62
C SER A 3 34.49 54.92 26.00
N ARG A 4 33.61 55.43 26.88
CA ARG A 4 32.29 54.85 27.17
C ARG A 4 31.43 54.73 25.91
N VAL A 5 30.73 53.60 25.75
CA VAL A 5 29.43 53.50 25.07
C VAL A 5 28.62 52.39 25.78
N PRO A 6 27.39 52.62 26.25
CA PRO A 6 26.53 51.56 26.78
C PRO A 6 25.61 51.01 25.68
N PRO A 7 25.46 49.69 25.50
CA PRO A 7 24.29 49.12 24.84
C PRO A 7 23.29 48.70 25.94
N SER A 8 22.29 49.54 26.19
CA SER A 8 20.92 49.44 25.64
C SER A 8 20.05 48.43 26.38
N ARG A 9 19.04 48.97 27.08
CA ARG A 9 17.92 48.31 27.79
C ARG A 9 17.05 47.38 26.91
N ALA A 10 17.46 47.07 25.69
CA ALA A 10 16.74 46.21 24.76
C ALA A 10 17.12 44.72 24.92
N ALA A 11 18.31 44.39 25.43
CA ALA A 11 18.72 43.00 25.66
C ALA A 11 17.92 42.33 26.79
N SER A 12 17.59 43.07 27.87
CA SER A 12 16.83 42.50 28.98
C SER A 12 15.34 42.28 28.69
N ALA A 13 14.80 42.87 27.62
CA ALA A 13 13.42 42.66 27.20
C ALA A 13 13.29 41.39 26.34
N VAL A 14 14.32 41.06 25.55
CA VAL A 14 14.36 39.81 24.77
C VAL A 14 14.66 38.61 25.69
N ASP A 15 15.55 38.78 26.67
CA ASP A 15 15.80 37.74 27.69
C ASP A 15 14.58 37.51 28.60
N GLY A 16 13.79 38.54 28.89
CA GLY A 16 12.53 38.40 29.63
C GLY A 16 11.40 37.73 28.82
N MET A 17 11.42 37.85 27.49
CA MET A 17 10.44 37.22 26.61
C MET A 17 10.78 35.75 26.30
N LEU A 18 12.07 35.40 26.31
CA LEU A 18 12.54 34.00 26.19
C LEU A 18 12.35 33.19 27.48
N LEU A 19 12.15 33.84 28.63
CA LEU A 19 11.91 33.18 29.93
C LEU A 19 10.42 32.91 30.24
N SER A 20 9.48 33.39 29.42
CA SER A 20 8.04 33.12 29.57
C SER A 20 7.53 31.89 28.80
N THR A 21 8.35 31.31 27.92
CA THR A 21 8.06 30.03 27.23
C THR A 21 8.89 28.91 27.83
N GLY A 22 8.78 28.75 29.15
CA GLY A 22 9.37 27.65 29.93
C GLY A 22 8.66 26.31 29.75
N SER A 23 8.34 25.91 28.51
CA SER A 23 8.01 24.52 28.20
C SER A 23 9.24 23.87 27.58
N SER A 24 10.14 23.39 28.43
CA SER A 24 11.32 22.65 28.02
C SER A 24 10.94 21.54 27.03
N PRO A 25 11.63 21.41 25.87
CA PRO A 25 11.35 20.35 24.89
C PRO A 25 11.48 18.94 25.50
N GLN A 26 12.24 18.81 26.59
CA GLN A 26 12.31 17.59 27.41
C GLN A 26 10.97 17.20 28.05
N ARG A 27 10.08 18.16 28.36
CA ARG A 27 8.76 17.90 28.97
C ARG A 27 7.73 17.43 27.94
N ALA A 28 7.92 17.77 26.66
CA ALA A 28 7.17 17.19 25.55
C ALA A 28 7.67 15.78 25.22
N LEU A 29 8.99 15.56 25.26
CA LEU A 29 9.61 14.25 25.03
C LEU A 29 9.35 13.25 26.17
N SER A 30 9.22 13.70 27.42
CA SER A 30 8.88 12.83 28.56
C SER A 30 7.45 12.29 28.53
N ARG A 31 6.59 12.84 27.65
CA ARG A 31 5.23 12.36 27.43
C ARG A 31 5.15 11.23 26.39
N PHE A 32 6.22 10.96 25.65
CA PHE A 32 6.38 9.72 24.88
C PHE A 32 6.79 8.59 25.83
N ARG A 33 5.89 8.27 26.76
CA ARG A 33 5.94 7.01 27.48
C ARG A 33 5.60 5.95 26.45
N GLY A 34 6.61 5.30 25.88
CA GLY A 34 6.41 4.13 25.04
C GLY A 34 5.52 3.18 25.80
N THR A 35 4.32 2.93 25.29
CA THR A 35 3.48 1.85 25.79
C THR A 35 4.30 0.59 25.61
N GLY A 36 4.80 0.03 26.73
CA GLY A 36 5.48 -1.25 26.71
C GLY A 36 4.61 -2.27 25.98
N PRO A 37 5.20 -3.24 25.27
CA PRO A 37 4.42 -4.24 24.57
C PRO A 37 3.43 -4.86 25.56
N LEU A 38 2.14 -4.78 25.24
CA LEU A 38 1.10 -5.57 25.90
C LEU A 38 1.47 -7.03 25.62
N THR A 39 2.26 -7.62 26.50
CA THR A 39 2.63 -9.03 26.46
C THR A 39 1.37 -9.82 26.77
N HIS A 40 0.56 -10.09 25.75
CA HIS A 40 -0.32 -11.22 25.87
C HIS A 40 0.57 -12.48 25.86
N ASN A 41 0.40 -13.32 26.86
CA ASN A 41 1.14 -14.57 26.98
C ASN A 41 0.54 -15.61 26.01
N LEU A 42 0.66 -15.39 24.70
CA LEU A 42 0.43 -16.48 23.76
C LEU A 42 1.57 -17.49 23.88
N PRO A 43 1.26 -18.79 23.81
CA PRO A 43 2.29 -19.81 23.66
C PRO A 43 3.10 -19.51 22.39
N SER A 44 4.43 -19.56 22.48
CA SER A 44 5.32 -19.32 21.32
C SER A 44 4.96 -20.21 20.12
N GLN A 45 4.47 -21.43 20.38
CA GLN A 45 3.98 -22.35 19.37
C GLN A 45 2.87 -21.74 18.50
N VAL A 46 1.91 -21.04 19.10
CA VAL A 46 0.81 -20.40 18.37
C VAL A 46 1.34 -19.31 17.44
N MET A 47 2.29 -18.48 17.91
CA MET A 47 2.91 -17.43 17.09
C MET A 47 3.67 -18.00 15.87
N TRP A 48 4.40 -19.09 16.05
CA TRP A 48 5.07 -19.79 14.95
C TRP A 48 4.08 -20.46 14.00
N CYS A 49 3.01 -21.08 14.52
CA CYS A 49 1.97 -21.67 13.68
C CYS A 49 1.23 -20.63 12.83
N ILE A 50 0.81 -19.49 13.39
CA ILE A 50 0.09 -18.45 12.62
C ILE A 50 0.99 -17.79 11.57
N THR A 51 2.28 -17.61 11.86
CA THR A 51 3.23 -17.02 10.90
C THR A 51 3.53 -17.97 9.75
N LEU A 52 3.71 -19.26 10.02
CA LEU A 52 3.85 -20.27 8.96
C LEU A 52 2.58 -20.45 8.14
N LEU A 53 1.41 -20.42 8.79
CA LEU A 53 0.12 -20.55 8.11
C LEU A 53 -0.15 -19.38 7.16
N THR A 54 0.06 -18.14 7.61
CA THR A 54 -0.13 -16.95 6.76
C THR A 54 0.84 -16.94 5.58
N ALA A 55 2.10 -17.35 5.79
CA ALA A 55 3.08 -17.50 4.72
C ALA A 55 2.68 -18.56 3.68
N ALA A 56 2.20 -19.73 4.13
CA ALA A 56 1.77 -20.81 3.25
C ALA A 56 0.55 -20.40 2.41
N LEU A 57 -0.44 -19.75 3.02
CA LEU A 57 -1.63 -19.26 2.32
C LEU A 57 -1.26 -18.16 1.30
N MET A 58 -0.37 -17.23 1.65
CA MET A 58 0.10 -16.21 0.71
C MET A 58 0.88 -16.80 -0.46
N ALA A 59 1.73 -17.80 -0.21
CA ALA A 59 2.44 -18.49 -1.28
C ALA A 59 1.47 -19.16 -2.26
N LEU A 60 0.43 -19.83 -1.75
CA LEU A 60 -0.60 -20.46 -2.57
C LEU A 60 -1.39 -19.43 -3.40
N ILE A 61 -1.83 -18.33 -2.78
CA ILE A 61 -2.55 -17.26 -3.47
C ILE A 61 -1.70 -16.66 -4.59
N ASN A 62 -0.43 -16.36 -4.32
CA ASN A 62 0.47 -15.78 -5.31
C ASN A 62 0.78 -16.77 -6.45
N PHE A 63 0.97 -18.05 -6.14
CA PHE A 63 1.18 -19.09 -7.15
C PHE A 63 -0.01 -19.19 -8.11
N VAL A 64 -1.23 -19.31 -7.57
CA VAL A 64 -2.47 -19.34 -8.37
C VAL A 64 -2.64 -18.07 -9.19
N THR A 65 -2.32 -16.91 -8.60
CA THR A 65 -2.36 -15.61 -9.28
C THR A 65 -1.46 -15.58 -10.51
N ILE A 66 -0.19 -15.98 -10.35
CA ILE A 66 0.78 -15.98 -11.46
C ILE A 66 0.37 -17.00 -12.53
N LEU A 67 -0.14 -18.17 -12.15
CA LEU A 67 -0.65 -19.17 -13.10
C LEU A 67 -1.78 -18.58 -13.96
N ILE A 68 -2.79 -17.97 -13.33
CA ILE A 68 -3.92 -17.36 -14.04
C ILE A 68 -3.45 -16.25 -14.98
N ILE A 69 -2.64 -15.30 -14.47
CA ILE A 69 -2.13 -14.19 -15.28
C ILE A 69 -1.35 -14.71 -16.48
N SER A 70 -0.42 -15.66 -16.27
CA SER A 70 0.40 -16.20 -17.35
C SER A 70 -0.43 -16.90 -18.42
N ASN A 71 -1.47 -17.64 -18.02
CA ASN A 71 -2.34 -18.35 -18.96
C ASN A 71 -3.18 -17.38 -19.79
N VAL A 72 -3.80 -16.38 -19.15
CA VAL A 72 -4.64 -15.38 -19.83
C VAL A 72 -3.81 -14.49 -20.75
N VAL A 73 -2.63 -14.05 -20.30
CA VAL A 73 -1.73 -13.23 -21.12
C VAL A 73 -1.24 -14.02 -22.34
N ARG A 74 -0.85 -15.28 -22.17
CA ARG A 74 -0.47 -16.17 -23.29
C ARG A 74 -1.61 -16.33 -24.30
N TRP A 75 -2.83 -16.56 -23.82
CA TRP A 75 -4.00 -16.68 -24.69
C TRP A 75 -4.26 -15.39 -25.48
N LYS A 76 -4.19 -14.22 -24.84
CA LYS A 76 -4.34 -12.91 -25.49
C LYS A 76 -3.31 -12.69 -26.59
N PHE A 77 -2.03 -12.94 -26.30
CA PHE A 77 -0.94 -12.77 -27.26
C PHE A 77 -1.00 -13.80 -28.39
N SER A 78 -1.33 -15.07 -28.10
CA SER A 78 -1.49 -16.10 -29.12
C SER A 78 -2.64 -15.77 -30.09
N THR A 79 -3.76 -15.27 -29.58
CA THR A 79 -4.91 -14.83 -30.40
C THR A 79 -4.53 -13.65 -31.30
N MET A 80 -3.83 -12.66 -30.76
CA MET A 80 -3.31 -11.53 -31.54
C MET A 80 -2.37 -12.01 -32.65
N GLN A 81 -1.42 -12.89 -32.31
CA GLN A 81 -0.42 -13.40 -33.25
C GLN A 81 -1.07 -14.17 -34.40
N ALA A 82 -1.99 -15.09 -34.10
CA ALA A 82 -2.71 -15.88 -35.11
C ALA A 82 -3.46 -15.00 -36.13
N ILE A 83 -4.01 -13.86 -35.68
CA ILE A 83 -4.69 -12.91 -36.55
C ILE A 83 -3.69 -12.12 -37.39
N ILE A 84 -2.56 -11.69 -36.82
CA ILE A 84 -1.53 -10.96 -37.56
C ILE A 84 -0.91 -11.85 -38.65
N ASP A 85 -0.66 -13.12 -38.33
CA ASP A 85 -0.10 -14.11 -39.26
C ASP A 85 -1.04 -14.36 -40.47
N SER A 86 -2.35 -14.13 -40.32
CA SER A 86 -3.33 -14.19 -41.42
C SER A 86 -3.30 -12.98 -42.37
N GLY A 87 -2.35 -12.06 -42.20
CA GLY A 87 -2.18 -10.87 -43.05
C GLY A 87 -3.07 -9.68 -42.66
N ARG A 88 -3.83 -9.77 -41.56
CA ARG A 88 -4.78 -8.74 -41.11
C ARG A 88 -4.25 -7.95 -39.90
N LEU A 89 -3.17 -7.20 -40.11
CA LEU A 89 -2.48 -6.45 -39.04
C LEU A 89 -3.42 -5.54 -38.23
N MET A 90 -4.23 -4.71 -38.90
CA MET A 90 -5.13 -3.76 -38.23
C MET A 90 -6.17 -4.47 -37.35
N TYR A 91 -6.69 -5.61 -37.80
CA TYR A 91 -7.66 -6.38 -37.03
C TYR A 91 -7.01 -7.03 -35.81
N GLY A 92 -5.78 -7.55 -35.94
CA GLY A 92 -5.03 -8.12 -34.82
C GLY A 92 -4.74 -7.09 -33.72
N ILE A 93 -4.34 -5.88 -34.12
CA ILE A 93 -4.16 -4.76 -33.18
C ILE A 93 -5.48 -4.36 -32.53
N ALA A 94 -6.57 -4.25 -33.29
CA ALA A 94 -7.88 -3.90 -32.75
C ALA A 94 -8.37 -4.92 -31.70
N VAL A 95 -8.19 -6.22 -31.96
CA VAL A 95 -8.53 -7.29 -31.01
C VAL A 95 -7.66 -7.23 -29.75
N PHE A 96 -6.35 -6.99 -29.89
CA PHE A 96 -5.45 -6.85 -28.75
C PHE A 96 -5.80 -5.64 -27.87
N VAL A 97 -6.05 -4.49 -28.49
CA VAL A 97 -6.45 -3.26 -27.80
C VAL A 97 -7.82 -3.45 -27.15
N GLY A 98 -8.79 -4.01 -27.87
CA GLY A 98 -10.15 -4.25 -27.36
C GLY A 98 -10.18 -5.23 -26.18
N THR A 99 -9.41 -6.32 -26.24
CA THR A 99 -9.30 -7.27 -25.11
C THR A 99 -8.62 -6.63 -23.90
N SER A 100 -7.55 -5.86 -24.12
CA SER A 100 -6.85 -5.18 -23.03
C SER A 100 -7.72 -4.09 -22.39
N SER A 101 -8.39 -3.25 -23.19
CA SER A 101 -9.29 -2.21 -22.69
C SER A 101 -10.52 -2.81 -21.99
N GLY A 102 -11.06 -3.93 -22.47
CA GLY A 102 -12.14 -4.65 -21.78
C GLY A 102 -11.75 -5.13 -20.39
N LEU A 103 -10.55 -5.69 -20.24
CA LEU A 103 -9.99 -6.07 -18.94
C LEU A 103 -9.76 -4.86 -18.02
N SER A 104 -9.31 -3.73 -18.59
CA SER A 104 -9.15 -2.47 -17.86
C SER A 104 -10.48 -1.96 -17.30
N VAL A 105 -11.52 -1.92 -18.13
CA VAL A 105 -12.85 -1.44 -17.73
C VAL A 105 -13.44 -2.34 -16.66
N LEU A 106 -13.27 -3.65 -16.78
CA LEU A 106 -13.70 -4.61 -15.76
C LEU A 106 -12.97 -4.38 -14.43
N CYS A 107 -11.66 -4.14 -14.46
CA CYS A 107 -10.88 -3.78 -13.28
C CYS A 107 -11.43 -2.53 -12.59
N MET A 108 -11.68 -1.48 -13.37
CA MET A 108 -12.23 -0.21 -12.89
C MET A 108 -13.61 -0.39 -12.27
N ALA A 109 -14.51 -1.12 -12.94
CA ALA A 109 -15.85 -1.41 -12.45
C ALA A 109 -15.80 -2.17 -11.10
N LEU A 110 -14.86 -3.10 -10.95
CA LEU A 110 -14.68 -3.89 -9.73
C LEU A 110 -14.22 -2.99 -8.55
N ILE A 111 -13.24 -2.12 -8.79
CA ILE A 111 -12.75 -1.19 -7.75
C ILE A 111 -13.84 -0.19 -7.35
N PHE A 112 -14.42 0.52 -8.31
CA PHE A 112 -15.37 1.60 -8.03
C PHE A 112 -16.74 1.09 -7.54
N GLY A 113 -17.19 -0.06 -8.03
CA GLY A 113 -18.49 -0.63 -7.65
C GLY A 113 -18.48 -1.37 -6.32
N VAL A 114 -17.35 -2.00 -5.95
CA VAL A 114 -17.30 -2.89 -4.78
C VAL A 114 -16.53 -2.27 -3.63
N ALA A 115 -15.25 -1.97 -3.80
CA ALA A 115 -14.42 -1.48 -2.71
C ALA A 115 -13.41 -0.45 -3.22
N PRO A 116 -13.76 0.86 -3.20
CA PRO A 116 -12.86 1.91 -3.69
C PRO A 116 -11.56 1.98 -2.85
N GLN A 117 -11.62 1.56 -1.58
CA GLN A 117 -10.46 1.48 -0.68
C GLN A 117 -9.42 0.42 -1.11
N ALA A 118 -9.79 -0.52 -1.99
CA ALA A 118 -8.92 -1.60 -2.46
C ALA A 118 -8.16 -1.25 -3.76
N GLY A 119 -8.37 -0.06 -4.33
CA GLY A 119 -7.68 0.38 -5.55
C GLY A 119 -6.23 0.85 -5.34
N SER A 120 -5.83 1.12 -4.09
CA SER A 120 -4.48 1.55 -3.74
C SER A 120 -3.53 0.37 -3.49
N SER A 121 -2.22 0.61 -3.43
CA SER A 121 -1.23 -0.41 -3.04
C SER A 121 -1.44 -0.95 -1.62
N GLY A 122 -1.99 -0.15 -0.70
CA GLY A 122 -2.27 -0.56 0.68
C GLY A 122 -1.11 -0.39 1.66
N ALA A 123 0.13 -0.26 1.16
CA ALA A 123 1.31 -0.06 1.99
C ALA A 123 1.26 1.20 2.89
N PRO A 124 0.89 2.41 2.39
CA PRO A 124 0.81 3.59 3.26
C PRO A 124 -0.32 3.47 4.30
N GLU A 125 -1.41 2.79 3.98
CA GLU A 125 -2.51 2.55 4.90
C GLU A 125 -2.11 1.57 6.01
N ASN A 126 -1.41 0.49 5.68
CA ASN A 126 -0.86 -0.44 6.67
C ASN A 126 0.16 0.26 7.57
N LYS A 127 1.00 1.13 7.01
CA LYS A 127 1.95 1.93 7.78
C LYS A 127 1.24 2.92 8.72
N GLY A 128 0.18 3.56 8.25
CA GLY A 128 -0.67 4.42 9.08
C GLY A 128 -1.30 3.66 10.25
N TRP A 129 -1.82 2.46 9.97
CA TRP A 129 -2.38 1.59 11.00
C TRP A 129 -1.34 1.17 12.05
N LEU A 130 -0.13 0.79 11.61
CA LEU A 130 0.98 0.47 12.52
C LEU A 130 1.46 1.68 13.35
N ASN A 131 1.29 2.91 12.85
CA ASN A 131 1.52 4.14 13.61
C ASN A 131 0.38 4.47 14.60
N GLY A 132 -0.64 3.62 14.71
CA GLY A 132 -1.78 3.81 15.61
C GLY A 132 -2.90 4.67 15.04
N ASN A 133 -2.91 4.96 13.72
CA ASN A 133 -4.03 5.64 13.07
C ASN A 133 -5.11 4.62 12.65
N PRO A 134 -6.29 4.58 13.31
CA PRO A 134 -7.33 3.61 12.97
C PRO A 134 -7.98 3.98 11.64
N GLN A 135 -7.73 3.17 10.60
CA GLN A 135 -8.39 3.32 9.30
C GLN A 135 -9.62 2.39 9.23
N PRO A 136 -10.85 2.93 9.15
CA PRO A 136 -12.05 2.11 9.13
C PRO A 136 -12.11 1.26 7.86
N GLY A 137 -12.44 -0.02 8.02
CA GLY A 137 -12.62 -0.95 6.90
C GLY A 137 -11.33 -1.39 6.21
N LEU A 138 -10.14 -1.10 6.76
CA LEU A 138 -8.85 -1.52 6.20
C LEU A 138 -8.79 -3.04 6.01
N PHE A 139 -9.13 -3.80 7.05
CA PHE A 139 -9.05 -5.26 7.12
C PHE A 139 -10.37 -5.98 6.80
N THR A 140 -11.04 -5.58 5.73
CA THR A 140 -12.29 -6.24 5.32
C THR A 140 -12.01 -7.33 4.29
N VAL A 141 -12.58 -8.53 4.45
CA VAL A 141 -12.46 -9.64 3.48
C VAL A 141 -12.87 -9.21 2.06
N ARG A 142 -13.89 -8.35 1.96
CA ARG A 142 -14.31 -7.72 0.69
C ARG A 142 -13.15 -6.99 0.01
N ASN A 143 -12.38 -6.20 0.76
CA ASN A 143 -11.25 -5.45 0.23
C ASN A 143 -10.11 -6.37 -0.20
N LEU A 144 -9.86 -7.46 0.55
CA LEU A 144 -8.87 -8.47 0.18
C LEU A 144 -9.21 -9.10 -1.17
N VAL A 145 -10.45 -9.57 -1.35
CA VAL A 145 -10.90 -10.21 -2.60
C VAL A 145 -10.86 -9.23 -3.76
N VAL A 146 -11.39 -8.02 -3.58
CA VAL A 146 -11.40 -6.98 -4.62
C VAL A 146 -9.98 -6.60 -5.03
N ARG A 147 -9.06 -6.41 -4.06
CA ARG A 147 -7.65 -6.07 -4.30
C ARG A 147 -6.93 -7.16 -5.09
N GLN A 148 -7.20 -8.43 -4.77
CA GLN A 148 -6.61 -9.55 -5.49
C GLN A 148 -7.08 -9.60 -6.95
N LEU A 149 -8.39 -9.50 -7.17
CA LEU A 149 -8.99 -9.56 -8.50
C LEU A 149 -8.61 -8.34 -9.35
N SER A 150 -8.63 -7.14 -8.78
CA SER A 150 -8.27 -5.91 -9.49
C SER A 150 -6.79 -5.92 -9.89
N THR A 151 -5.90 -6.37 -9.01
CA THR A 151 -4.47 -6.50 -9.32
C THR A 151 -4.24 -7.53 -10.43
N MET A 152 -4.94 -8.67 -10.41
CA MET A 152 -4.91 -9.64 -11.51
C MET A 152 -5.34 -9.01 -12.83
N LEU A 153 -6.51 -8.36 -12.85
CA LEU A 153 -7.07 -7.75 -14.06
C LEU A 153 -6.16 -6.66 -14.63
N ALA A 154 -5.58 -5.81 -13.77
CA ALA A 154 -4.64 -4.77 -14.18
C ALA A 154 -3.38 -5.35 -14.84
N ASN A 155 -2.82 -6.43 -14.28
CA ASN A 155 -1.66 -7.12 -14.87
C ASN A 155 -2.02 -7.80 -16.20
N MET A 156 -3.18 -8.45 -16.29
CA MET A 156 -3.64 -9.10 -17.53
C MET A 156 -3.93 -8.07 -18.63
N SER A 157 -4.35 -6.87 -18.26
CA SER A 157 -4.56 -5.73 -19.16
C SER A 157 -3.25 -5.17 -19.74
N GLY A 158 -2.09 -5.49 -19.15
CA GLY A 158 -0.78 -5.01 -19.61
C GLY A 158 -0.40 -3.63 -19.08
N TYR A 159 -0.99 -3.16 -17.98
CA TYR A 159 -0.55 -1.93 -17.34
C TYR A 159 0.84 -2.09 -16.72
N PRO A 160 1.69 -1.03 -16.73
CA PRO A 160 3.01 -1.05 -16.10
C PRO A 160 2.89 -0.90 -14.57
N VAL A 161 2.16 -1.82 -13.93
CA VAL A 161 1.90 -1.84 -12.49
C VAL A 161 2.52 -3.08 -11.86
N GLY A 162 3.14 -2.92 -10.69
CA GLY A 162 3.71 -4.03 -9.94
C GLY A 162 2.66 -4.70 -9.04
N ARG A 163 2.56 -6.03 -9.10
CA ARG A 163 1.70 -6.81 -8.18
C ARG A 163 2.22 -6.91 -6.75
N GLU A 164 3.48 -6.57 -6.53
CA GLU A 164 4.17 -6.81 -5.25
C GLU A 164 3.61 -5.94 -4.12
N GLY A 165 3.28 -4.67 -4.39
CA GLY A 165 2.70 -3.76 -3.40
C GLY A 165 1.38 -4.28 -2.81
N PRO A 166 0.38 -4.58 -3.66
CA PRO A 166 -0.87 -5.18 -3.21
C PRO A 166 -0.69 -6.52 -2.49
N THR A 167 0.30 -7.34 -2.89
CA THR A 167 0.54 -8.67 -2.29
C THR A 167 0.96 -8.58 -0.83
N VAL A 168 1.84 -7.64 -0.49
CA VAL A 168 2.26 -7.40 0.91
C VAL A 168 1.06 -6.96 1.77
N THR A 169 0.22 -6.07 1.22
CA THR A 169 -0.98 -5.61 1.91
C THR A 169 -1.96 -6.75 2.15
N MET A 170 -2.17 -7.61 1.15
CA MET A 170 -3.02 -8.81 1.29
C MET A 170 -2.49 -9.72 2.40
N GLY A 171 -1.16 -9.87 2.51
CA GLY A 171 -0.47 -10.55 3.61
C GLY A 171 -0.90 -10.07 5.00
N SER A 172 -1.05 -8.76 5.19
CA SER A 172 -1.50 -8.19 6.47
C SER A 172 -3.00 -8.32 6.72
N ASN A 173 -3.79 -8.58 5.69
CA ASN A 173 -5.25 -8.75 5.79
C ASN A 173 -5.67 -10.20 6.09
N LEU A 174 -4.72 -11.12 6.02
CA LEU A 174 -4.91 -12.56 6.19
C LEU A 174 -4.60 -12.96 7.63
#